data_AF-A0A7X9FVF5-F1
#
_entry.id   AF-A0A7X9FVF5-F1
#
_cell.length_a   1.000
_cell.length_b   1.000
_cell.length_c   1.000
_cell.angle_alpha   90.00
_cell.angle_beta   90.00
_cell.angle_gamma   90.00
#
_symmetry.space_group_name_H-M   'P 1'
#
loop_
_entity.id
_entity.type
_entity.pdbx_description
1 polymer ?
#
loop_
_entity_poly.entity_id
_entity_poly.type
_entity_poly.pdbx_seq_one_letter_code
_entity_poly.pdbx_strand_id
1 'polypeptide(L)'
;NIDPELLAYQRDVMLPAIVKNLKEKYGTLAAPYGMFRDWRDPAKGWETFEPQPRYFTNYAGLRNRLSILDENYVHADYKTRVISCFNFLKAILDYTSVKAADIQKLVEAADRRTIAAGLNPAGQTFAVEFDLQPLPRPITIQAYELEVTERPGGGFPQIKPTDRKKPVTIPYYANYVPKRTVNLPYGYLISAPDPTLIDILLKHGLLVEQLTAGLTLEVEVFRPKEVKASDRPFQGHRLEQIKGEYKKEARTFPAGSLFIPCAQPLGSLAAYLLEPESDDGLAVWNFFDRYLYPEWQRNFADFPVYRLLEPVNLEALRIKN
;
A
#
# COMPACT_ATOMS: atom_id res chain seq x y z
N ASN A 1 -6.10 -0.57 -5.05
CA ASN A 1 -5.64 0.84 -5.13
C ASN A 1 -4.42 1.05 -6.02
N ILE A 2 -3.87 0.00 -6.62
CA ILE A 2 -2.84 0.10 -7.65
C ILE A 2 -3.56 0.04 -8.99
N ASP A 3 -2.99 0.68 -10.01
CA ASP A 3 -3.47 0.54 -11.38
C ASP A 3 -3.54 -0.95 -11.81
N PRO A 4 -4.71 -1.45 -12.25
CA PRO A 4 -4.91 -2.87 -12.54
C PRO A 4 -4.07 -3.36 -13.73
N GLU A 5 -3.77 -2.50 -14.71
CA GLU A 5 -2.95 -2.89 -15.85
C GLU A 5 -1.47 -3.00 -15.46
N LEU A 6 -0.95 -2.07 -14.64
CA LEU A 6 0.40 -2.18 -14.09
C LEU A 6 0.55 -3.43 -13.22
N LEU A 7 -0.43 -3.71 -12.36
CA LEU A 7 -0.43 -4.92 -11.52
C LEU A 7 -0.39 -6.19 -12.38
N ALA A 8 -1.28 -6.29 -13.37
CA ALA A 8 -1.33 -7.43 -14.28
C ALA A 8 -0.04 -7.57 -15.10
N TYR A 9 0.48 -6.47 -15.64
CA TYR A 9 1.74 -6.46 -16.37
C TYR A 9 2.91 -6.96 -15.51
N GLN A 10 3.05 -6.45 -14.28
CA GLN A 10 4.13 -6.87 -13.39
C GLN A 10 4.05 -8.36 -13.07
N ARG A 11 2.85 -8.83 -12.67
CA ARG A 11 2.61 -10.19 -12.20
C ARG A 11 2.67 -11.23 -13.33
N ASP A 12 2.03 -10.94 -14.46
CA ASP A 12 1.75 -11.94 -15.49
C ASP A 12 2.72 -11.88 -16.67
N VAL A 13 3.43 -10.76 -16.86
CA VAL A 13 4.34 -10.55 -18.00
C VAL A 13 5.77 -10.31 -17.55
N MET A 14 6.02 -9.26 -16.78
CA MET A 14 7.37 -8.81 -16.42
C MET A 14 8.09 -9.83 -15.53
N LEU A 15 7.51 -10.16 -14.37
CA LEU A 15 8.16 -11.04 -13.41
C LEU A 15 8.38 -12.46 -13.96
N PRO A 16 7.42 -13.11 -14.66
CA PRO A 16 7.65 -14.41 -15.28
C PRO A 16 8.77 -14.40 -16.33
N ALA A 17 8.87 -13.33 -17.13
CA ALA A 17 9.94 -13.19 -18.12
C ALA A 17 11.31 -12.99 -17.46
N ILE A 18 11.39 -12.20 -16.39
CA ILE A 18 12.63 -12.01 -15.62
C ILE A 18 13.05 -13.33 -14.97
N VAL A 19 12.13 -14.07 -14.33
CA VAL A 19 12.41 -15.37 -13.71
C VAL A 19 12.88 -16.39 -14.75
N LYS A 20 12.28 -16.39 -15.95
CA LYS A 20 12.74 -17.21 -17.06
C LYS A 20 14.18 -16.86 -17.47
N ASN A 21 14.47 -15.57 -17.68
CA ASN A 21 15.81 -15.09 -18.02
C ASN A 21 16.85 -15.44 -16.93
N LEU A 22 16.48 -15.29 -15.66
CA LEU A 22 17.32 -15.64 -14.52
C LEU A 22 17.74 -17.11 -14.56
N LYS A 23 16.80 -18.00 -14.85
CA LYS A 23 17.07 -19.44 -14.97
C LYS A 23 17.91 -19.76 -16.20
N GLU A 24 17.49 -19.30 -17.37
CA GLU A 24 18.07 -19.71 -18.65
C GLU A 24 19.45 -19.09 -18.91
N LYS A 25 19.66 -17.81 -18.56
CA LYS A 25 20.93 -17.11 -18.81
C LYS A 25 21.91 -17.20 -17.66
N TYR A 26 21.41 -17.20 -16.43
CA TYR A 26 22.24 -17.08 -15.22
C TYR A 26 22.21 -18.33 -14.34
N GLY A 27 21.51 -19.39 -14.75
CA GLY A 27 21.46 -20.67 -14.03
C GLY A 27 20.91 -20.56 -12.60
N THR A 28 20.17 -19.48 -12.30
CA THR A 28 19.69 -19.18 -10.94
C THR A 28 18.18 -19.42 -10.86
N LEU A 29 17.73 -20.06 -9.79
CA LEU A 29 16.30 -20.30 -9.55
C LEU A 29 15.72 -19.18 -8.69
N ALA A 30 14.47 -18.82 -8.93
CA ALA A 30 13.69 -17.93 -8.09
C ALA A 30 12.28 -18.51 -7.88
N ALA A 31 11.67 -18.10 -6.77
CA ALA A 31 10.28 -18.38 -6.45
C ALA A 31 9.63 -17.06 -5.98
N PRO A 32 8.30 -16.92 -6.09
CA PRO A 32 7.60 -15.79 -5.48
C PRO A 32 7.89 -15.73 -3.99
N TYR A 33 8.14 -14.52 -3.49
CA TYR A 33 8.34 -14.30 -2.07
C TYR A 33 7.10 -14.76 -1.27
N GLY A 34 7.35 -15.32 -0.09
CA GLY A 34 6.29 -15.70 0.83
C GLY A 34 6.75 -16.75 1.83
N MET A 35 5.78 -17.30 2.53
CA MET A 35 5.95 -18.37 3.50
C MET A 35 4.79 -19.35 3.42
N PHE A 36 4.96 -20.56 3.97
CA PHE A 36 3.84 -21.47 4.15
C PHE A 36 2.86 -20.87 5.15
N ARG A 37 1.56 -20.83 4.80
CA ARG A 37 0.49 -20.38 5.72
C ARG A 37 0.45 -21.20 7.01
N ASP A 38 0.79 -22.48 6.87
CA ASP A 38 1.00 -23.38 7.97
C ASP A 38 2.20 -24.26 7.64
N TRP A 39 3.29 -24.09 8.37
CA TRP A 39 4.51 -24.85 8.15
C TRP A 39 4.32 -26.34 8.49
N ARG A 40 3.32 -26.69 9.32
CA ARG A 40 2.97 -28.10 9.64
C ARG A 40 2.13 -28.74 8.54
N ASP A 41 1.37 -27.93 7.80
CA ASP A 41 0.55 -28.38 6.68
C ASP A 41 0.74 -27.48 5.45
N PRO A 42 1.82 -27.71 4.67
CA PRO A 42 2.12 -26.94 3.46
C PRO A 42 0.96 -26.86 2.46
N ALA A 43 0.04 -27.84 2.46
CA ALA A 43 -1.08 -27.87 1.52
C ALA A 43 -2.04 -26.69 1.71
N LYS A 44 -2.03 -26.03 2.87
CA LYS A 44 -2.83 -24.82 3.14
C LYS A 44 -2.40 -23.61 2.30
N GLY A 45 -1.22 -23.65 1.68
CA GLY A 45 -0.80 -22.69 0.67
C GLY A 45 0.47 -21.92 1.03
N TRP A 46 0.94 -21.18 0.03
CA TRP A 46 2.03 -20.20 0.12
C TRP A 46 1.41 -18.81 0.17
N GLU A 47 1.85 -17.94 1.06
CA GLU A 47 1.29 -16.60 1.27
C GLU A 47 2.38 -15.53 1.20
N THR A 48 2.10 -14.46 0.47
CA THR A 48 2.95 -13.27 0.39
C THR A 48 2.84 -12.40 1.66
N PHE A 49 3.64 -11.35 1.76
CA PHE A 49 3.56 -10.37 2.86
C PHE A 49 2.30 -9.49 2.79
N GLU A 50 2.12 -8.66 3.81
CA GLU A 50 0.92 -7.86 4.02
C GLU A 50 0.79 -6.71 2.98
N PRO A 51 -0.43 -6.22 2.69
CA PRO A 51 -0.68 -5.32 1.56
C PRO A 51 -0.34 -3.85 1.84
N GLN A 52 0.00 -3.50 3.09
CA GLN A 52 0.11 -2.11 3.49
C GLN A 52 1.27 -1.39 2.80
N PRO A 53 1.11 -0.10 2.44
CA PRO A 53 2.13 0.70 1.78
C PRO A 53 3.29 1.13 2.70
N ARG A 54 3.31 0.78 4.00
CA ARG A 54 4.55 0.84 4.80
C ARG A 54 5.66 -0.04 4.24
N TYR A 55 5.31 -1.09 3.50
CA TYR A 55 6.27 -1.88 2.73
C TYR A 55 6.58 -1.15 1.42
N PHE A 56 7.86 -0.85 1.19
CA PHE A 56 8.29 0.00 0.07
C PHE A 56 7.83 -0.48 -1.31
N THR A 57 7.74 -1.80 -1.52
CA THR A 57 7.24 -2.33 -2.80
C THR A 57 5.78 -1.99 -3.05
N ASN A 58 4.94 -2.11 -2.01
CA ASN A 58 3.53 -1.74 -2.06
C ASN A 58 3.38 -0.22 -2.18
N TYR A 59 4.24 0.54 -1.48
CA TYR A 59 4.32 2.00 -1.60
C TYR A 59 4.58 2.45 -3.04
N ALA A 60 5.57 1.85 -3.70
CA ALA A 60 5.88 2.14 -5.10
C ALA A 60 4.69 1.80 -6.01
N GLY A 61 4.04 0.65 -5.78
CA GLY A 61 2.83 0.23 -6.51
C GLY A 61 1.68 1.23 -6.35
N LEU A 62 1.43 1.72 -5.13
CA LEU A 62 0.41 2.75 -4.84
C LEU A 62 0.68 4.07 -5.57
N ARG A 63 1.93 4.31 -5.95
CA ARG A 63 2.37 5.46 -6.75
C ARG A 63 2.47 5.14 -8.25
N ASN A 64 1.82 4.07 -8.71
CA ASN A 64 1.89 3.58 -10.08
C ASN A 64 3.33 3.36 -10.58
N ARG A 65 4.22 2.84 -9.72
CA ARG A 65 5.59 2.45 -10.09
C ARG A 65 5.78 0.95 -9.88
N LEU A 66 6.48 0.33 -10.83
CA LEU A 66 6.85 -1.08 -10.75
C LEU A 66 7.97 -1.24 -9.72
N SER A 67 7.87 -2.26 -8.87
CA SER A 67 8.86 -2.54 -7.83
C SER A 67 9.00 -4.04 -7.63
N ILE A 68 10.21 -4.51 -7.32
CA ILE A 68 10.49 -5.92 -7.07
C ILE A 68 11.25 -6.01 -5.75
N LEU A 69 10.74 -6.84 -4.84
CA LEU A 69 11.48 -7.27 -3.66
C LEU A 69 12.36 -8.46 -4.06
N ASP A 70 13.67 -8.33 -3.85
CA ASP A 70 14.61 -9.45 -3.93
C ASP A 70 14.96 -9.90 -2.52
N GLU A 71 14.59 -11.13 -2.17
CA GLU A 71 14.94 -11.73 -0.90
C GLU A 71 15.55 -13.11 -1.11
N ASN A 72 16.75 -13.28 -0.58
CA ASN A 72 17.53 -14.49 -0.79
C ASN A 72 17.16 -15.58 0.20
N TYR A 73 17.22 -16.83 -0.25
CA TYR A 73 16.87 -17.98 0.59
C TYR A 73 17.77 -18.07 1.82
N VAL A 74 17.16 -18.04 3.02
CA VAL A 74 17.87 -17.91 4.30
C VAL A 74 18.82 -19.08 4.61
N HIS A 75 18.58 -20.26 4.02
CA HIS A 75 19.42 -21.44 4.23
C HIS A 75 20.51 -21.60 3.16
N ALA A 76 20.59 -20.71 2.17
CA ALA A 76 21.70 -20.72 1.21
C ALA A 76 22.98 -20.13 1.85
N ASP A 77 24.14 -20.67 1.47
CA ASP A 77 25.42 -20.13 1.92
C ASP A 77 25.62 -18.68 1.42
N TYR A 78 26.53 -17.96 2.06
CA TYR A 78 26.76 -16.54 1.76
C TYR A 78 27.11 -16.29 0.28
N LYS A 79 27.99 -17.12 -0.31
CA LYS A 79 28.41 -16.95 -1.69
C LYS A 79 27.23 -17.16 -2.65
N THR A 80 26.41 -18.19 -2.40
CA THR A 80 25.21 -18.45 -3.19
C THR A 80 24.23 -17.26 -3.11
N ARG A 81 23.97 -16.72 -1.93
CA ARG A 81 23.08 -15.54 -1.77
C ARG A 81 23.59 -14.31 -2.53
N VAL A 82 24.89 -14.02 -2.47
CA VAL A 82 25.49 -12.90 -3.21
C VAL A 82 25.36 -13.09 -4.73
N ILE A 83 25.70 -14.28 -5.23
CA ILE A 83 25.65 -14.57 -6.67
C ILE A 83 24.19 -14.58 -7.17
N SER A 84 23.26 -15.15 -6.41
CA SER A 84 21.83 -15.17 -6.76
C SER A 84 21.25 -13.76 -6.86
N CYS A 85 21.52 -12.90 -5.87
CA CYS A 85 21.13 -11.49 -5.89
C CYS A 85 21.71 -10.76 -7.11
N PHE A 86 23.01 -10.88 -7.35
CA PHE A 86 23.68 -10.27 -8.49
C PHE A 86 23.06 -10.71 -9.83
N ASN A 87 22.83 -12.02 -9.99
CA ASN A 87 22.21 -12.58 -11.19
C ASN A 87 20.77 -12.09 -11.38
N PHE A 88 20.00 -11.94 -10.30
CA PHE A 88 18.64 -11.42 -10.39
C PHE A 88 18.60 -9.95 -10.79
N LEU A 89 19.48 -9.11 -10.23
CA LEU A 89 19.65 -7.74 -10.66
C LEU A 89 20.01 -7.64 -12.15
N LYS A 90 20.92 -8.50 -12.65
CA LYS A 90 21.22 -8.56 -14.08
C LYS A 90 20.02 -9.00 -14.92
N ALA A 91 19.25 -9.99 -14.49
CA ALA A 91 18.07 -10.45 -15.20
C ALA A 91 16.98 -9.36 -15.28
N ILE A 92 16.84 -8.55 -14.22
CA ILE A 92 15.96 -7.37 -14.21
C ILE A 92 16.47 -6.36 -15.25
N LEU A 93 17.76 -6.01 -15.24
CA LEU A 93 18.36 -5.05 -16.19
C LEU A 93 18.26 -5.52 -17.64
N ASP A 94 18.47 -6.82 -17.91
CA ASP A 94 18.32 -7.41 -19.24
C ASP A 94 16.89 -7.25 -19.77
N TYR A 95 15.88 -7.37 -18.90
CA TYR A 95 14.48 -7.20 -19.28
C TYR A 95 14.14 -5.71 -19.45
N THR A 96 14.47 -4.88 -18.45
CA THR A 96 14.06 -3.48 -18.42
C THR A 96 14.78 -2.63 -19.45
N SER A 97 16.03 -2.93 -19.80
CA SER A 97 16.75 -2.21 -20.88
C SER A 97 16.05 -2.39 -22.24
N VAL A 98 15.53 -3.58 -22.53
CA VAL A 98 14.78 -3.87 -23.76
C VAL A 98 13.35 -3.32 -23.71
N LYS A 99 12.74 -3.29 -22.52
CA LYS A 99 11.33 -2.90 -22.31
C LYS A 99 11.13 -1.48 -21.81
N ALA A 100 12.18 -0.66 -21.74
CA ALA A 100 12.15 0.66 -21.12
C ALA A 100 11.02 1.55 -21.67
N ALA A 101 10.90 1.66 -23.00
CA ALA A 101 9.88 2.49 -23.64
C ALA A 101 8.45 1.98 -23.39
N ASP A 102 8.25 0.66 -23.37
CA ASP A 102 6.95 0.04 -23.08
C ASP A 102 6.55 0.33 -21.61
N ILE A 103 7.50 0.16 -20.68
CA ILE A 103 7.30 0.42 -19.25
C ILE A 103 6.99 1.90 -19.00
N GLN A 104 7.72 2.82 -19.64
CA GLN A 104 7.47 4.26 -19.52
C GLN A 104 6.04 4.61 -19.96
N LYS A 105 5.61 4.13 -21.14
CA LYS A 105 4.25 4.35 -21.64
C LYS A 105 3.18 3.82 -20.69
N LEU A 106 3.40 2.63 -20.12
CA LEU A 106 2.47 2.02 -19.15
C LEU A 106 2.35 2.87 -17.88
N VAL A 107 3.48 3.32 -17.33
CA VAL A 107 3.50 4.16 -16.12
C VAL A 107 2.82 5.51 -16.38
N GLU A 108 3.13 6.17 -17.49
CA GLU A 108 2.48 7.43 -17.87
C GLU A 108 0.97 7.27 -18.11
N ALA A 109 0.55 6.14 -18.68
CA ALA A 109 -0.87 5.84 -18.88
C ALA A 109 -1.60 5.62 -17.54
N ALA A 110 -0.96 4.96 -16.58
CA ALA A 110 -1.50 4.80 -15.24
C ALA A 110 -1.64 6.16 -14.53
N ASP A 111 -0.61 7.01 -14.58
CA ASP A 111 -0.66 8.36 -14.01
C ASP A 111 -1.79 9.21 -14.64
N ARG A 112 -1.96 9.15 -15.97
CA ARG A 112 -3.09 9.82 -16.67
C ARG A 112 -4.45 9.31 -16.21
N ARG A 113 -4.61 8.00 -16.00
CA ARG A 113 -5.86 7.41 -15.50
C ARG A 113 -6.16 7.84 -14.08
N THR A 114 -5.16 7.91 -13.20
CA THR A 114 -5.32 8.45 -11.85
C THR A 114 -5.77 9.92 -11.87
N ILE A 115 -5.14 10.76 -12.71
CA ILE A 115 -5.56 12.17 -12.87
C ILE A 115 -7.00 12.24 -13.36
N ALA A 116 -7.36 11.47 -14.40
CA ALA A 116 -8.71 11.46 -14.95
C ALA A 116 -9.77 11.03 -13.92
N ALA A 117 -9.47 10.01 -13.10
CA ALA A 117 -10.34 9.58 -12.01
C ALA A 117 -10.52 10.67 -10.94
N GLY A 118 -9.47 11.44 -10.63
CA GLY A 118 -9.58 12.57 -9.69
C GLY A 118 -10.31 13.78 -10.26
N LEU A 119 -10.25 14.02 -11.58
CA LEU A 119 -11.01 15.08 -12.25
C LEU A 119 -12.51 14.77 -12.30
N ASN A 120 -12.88 13.50 -12.45
CA ASN A 120 -14.25 13.03 -12.47
C ASN A 120 -14.44 11.83 -11.51
N PRO A 121 -14.56 12.09 -10.20
CA PRO A 121 -14.61 11.03 -9.18
C PRO A 121 -15.94 10.26 -9.15
N ALA A 122 -16.96 10.70 -9.89
CA ALA A 122 -18.26 10.03 -9.92
C ALA A 122 -18.12 8.55 -10.33
N GLY A 123 -18.56 7.65 -9.45
CA GLY A 123 -18.45 6.20 -9.65
C GLY A 123 -17.04 5.63 -9.44
N GLN A 124 -16.04 6.46 -9.15
CA GLN A 124 -14.69 6.01 -8.79
C GLN A 124 -14.67 5.64 -7.31
N THR A 125 -13.97 4.55 -6.99
CA THR A 125 -13.86 4.06 -5.62
C THR A 125 -12.42 3.73 -5.26
N PHE A 126 -12.17 3.69 -3.95
CA PHE A 126 -10.88 3.36 -3.36
C PHE A 126 -11.09 2.35 -2.24
N ALA A 127 -10.24 1.33 -2.16
CA ALA A 127 -10.34 0.28 -1.16
C ALA A 127 -9.72 0.75 0.16
N VAL A 128 -10.42 0.50 1.26
CA VAL A 128 -9.96 0.80 2.62
C VAL A 128 -9.79 -0.48 3.45
N GLU A 129 -10.32 -1.59 2.96
CA GLU A 129 -10.10 -2.93 3.52
C GLU A 129 -9.90 -3.94 2.39
N PHE A 130 -9.07 -4.95 2.65
CA PHE A 130 -8.67 -5.95 1.67
C PHE A 130 -8.83 -7.36 2.22
N ASP A 131 -9.22 -8.29 1.35
CA ASP A 131 -9.17 -9.73 1.63
C ASP A 131 -8.10 -10.40 0.74
N LEU A 132 -7.38 -11.36 1.32
CA LEU A 132 -6.37 -12.12 0.60
C LEU A 132 -6.96 -13.38 -0.03
N GLN A 133 -6.78 -13.52 -1.34
CA GLN A 133 -7.26 -14.65 -2.13
C GLN A 133 -6.11 -15.36 -2.86
N PRO A 134 -6.28 -16.66 -3.18
CA PRO A 134 -5.32 -17.38 -4.00
C PRO A 134 -5.37 -16.90 -5.45
N LEU A 135 -4.23 -16.89 -6.12
CA LEU A 135 -4.15 -16.73 -7.57
C LEU A 135 -4.70 -17.97 -8.28
N PRO A 136 -5.17 -17.85 -9.54
CA PRO A 136 -5.77 -18.97 -10.27
C PRO A 136 -4.84 -20.16 -10.50
N ARG A 137 -3.52 -19.93 -10.55
CA ARG A 137 -2.52 -20.97 -10.77
C ARG A 137 -1.74 -21.23 -9.49
N PRO A 138 -1.58 -22.50 -9.08
CA PRO A 138 -0.69 -22.84 -7.98
C PRO A 138 0.76 -22.56 -8.36
N ILE A 139 1.63 -22.53 -7.36
CA ILE A 139 3.08 -22.41 -7.55
C ILE A 139 3.80 -23.62 -7.00
N THR A 140 4.98 -23.89 -7.54
CA THR A 140 5.88 -24.92 -7.03
C THR A 140 7.02 -24.26 -6.26
N ILE A 141 7.12 -24.56 -4.97
CA ILE A 141 8.23 -24.15 -4.11
C ILE A 141 9.22 -25.30 -4.00
N GLN A 142 10.50 -25.00 -4.23
CA GLN A 142 11.61 -25.93 -4.01
C GLN A 142 11.94 -25.95 -2.52
N ALA A 143 11.16 -26.70 -1.74
CA ALA A 143 11.34 -26.80 -0.29
C ALA A 143 12.32 -27.92 0.08
N TYR A 144 12.80 -27.88 1.32
CA TYR A 144 13.49 -28.99 1.97
C TYR A 144 12.52 -29.73 2.88
N GLU A 145 12.73 -31.03 3.06
CA GLU A 145 12.10 -31.76 4.17
C GLU A 145 12.63 -31.18 5.49
N LEU A 146 11.73 -30.90 6.42
CA LEU A 146 12.04 -30.24 7.69
C LEU A 146 12.04 -31.28 8.82
N GLU A 147 13.11 -31.30 9.62
CA GLU A 147 13.14 -31.95 10.91
C GLU A 147 12.54 -31.01 11.96
N VAL A 148 11.53 -31.49 12.67
CA VAL A 148 10.80 -30.73 13.69
C VAL A 148 11.11 -31.35 15.04
N THR A 149 11.79 -30.61 15.90
CA THR A 149 12.08 -31.03 17.27
C THR A 149 11.22 -30.19 18.23
N GLU A 150 10.26 -30.84 18.87
CA GLU A 150 9.44 -30.22 19.92
C GLU A 150 10.32 -29.81 21.10
N ARG A 151 10.07 -28.62 21.66
CA ARG A 151 10.85 -28.12 22.81
C ARG A 151 10.23 -28.62 24.13
N PRO A 152 11.03 -29.16 25.07
CA PRO A 152 10.54 -29.51 26.39
C PRO A 152 9.97 -28.26 27.10
N GLY A 153 8.73 -28.35 27.60
CA GLY A 153 8.05 -27.25 28.31
C GLY A 153 7.08 -26.42 27.46
N GLY A 154 6.90 -26.74 26.17
CA GLY A 154 6.03 -25.99 25.27
C GLY A 154 6.72 -24.76 24.67
N GLY A 155 6.27 -24.31 23.50
CA GLY A 155 6.85 -23.19 22.75
C GLY A 155 6.95 -23.48 21.25
N PHE A 156 7.56 -22.57 20.49
CA PHE A 156 7.82 -22.81 19.07
C PHE A 156 8.84 -23.95 18.90
N PRO A 157 8.52 -24.99 18.10
CA PRO A 157 9.43 -26.10 17.88
C PRO A 157 10.67 -25.63 17.12
N GLN A 158 11.78 -26.34 17.31
CA GLN A 158 12.96 -26.12 16.49
C GLN A 158 12.75 -26.79 15.13
N ILE A 159 12.81 -25.99 14.07
CA ILE A 159 12.66 -26.46 12.69
C ILE A 159 14.04 -26.39 12.03
N LYS A 160 14.52 -27.52 11.53
CA LYS A 160 15.81 -27.62 10.83
C LYS A 160 15.59 -28.22 9.44
N PRO A 161 16.04 -27.57 8.35
CA PRO A 161 15.98 -28.19 7.03
C PRO A 161 16.97 -29.36 6.95
N THR A 162 16.53 -30.45 6.33
CA THR A 162 17.39 -31.57 5.92
C THR A 162 18.00 -31.30 4.55
N ASP A 163 18.87 -32.19 4.06
CA ASP A 163 19.44 -32.09 2.70
C ASP A 163 18.47 -32.60 1.61
N ARG A 164 17.30 -33.15 1.99
CA ARG A 164 16.34 -33.73 1.04
C ARG A 164 15.44 -32.65 0.47
N LYS A 165 15.58 -32.39 -0.83
CA LYS A 165 14.70 -31.48 -1.58
C LYS A 165 13.36 -32.16 -1.88
N LYS A 166 12.27 -31.46 -1.58
CA LYS A 166 10.90 -31.90 -1.86
C LYS A 166 10.14 -30.74 -2.52
N PRO A 167 10.01 -30.71 -3.86
CA PRO A 167 9.17 -29.74 -4.53
C PRO A 167 7.72 -29.89 -4.05
N VAL A 168 7.07 -28.77 -3.72
CA VAL A 168 5.66 -28.76 -3.27
C VAL A 168 4.87 -27.81 -4.16
N THR A 169 3.81 -28.32 -4.79
CA THR A 169 2.89 -27.52 -5.60
C THR A 169 1.63 -27.21 -4.80
N ILE A 170 1.38 -25.92 -4.54
CA ILE A 170 0.36 -25.46 -3.59
C ILE A 170 -0.32 -24.16 -4.05
N PRO A 171 -1.53 -23.84 -3.54
CA PRO A 171 -2.18 -22.56 -3.80
C PRO A 171 -1.30 -21.39 -3.38
N TYR A 172 -1.28 -20.32 -4.18
CA TYR A 172 -0.50 -19.11 -3.88
C TYR A 172 -1.41 -17.92 -3.56
N TYR A 173 -1.43 -17.53 -2.30
CA TYR A 173 -2.16 -16.38 -1.77
C TYR A 173 -1.35 -15.11 -1.96
N ALA A 174 -1.65 -14.39 -3.05
CA ALA A 174 -1.02 -13.12 -3.39
C ALA A 174 -1.96 -12.16 -4.13
N ASN A 175 -3.26 -12.42 -4.10
CA ASN A 175 -4.27 -11.56 -4.72
C ASN A 175 -5.07 -10.84 -3.63
N TYR A 176 -4.67 -9.62 -3.29
CA TYR A 176 -5.46 -8.76 -2.41
C TYR A 176 -6.59 -8.12 -3.20
N VAL A 177 -7.84 -8.43 -2.82
CA VAL A 177 -9.05 -7.86 -3.42
C VAL A 177 -9.72 -6.88 -2.46
N PRO A 178 -10.41 -5.83 -2.97
CA PRO A 178 -11.17 -4.95 -2.11
C PRO A 178 -12.25 -5.72 -1.35
N LYS A 179 -12.23 -5.62 -0.02
CA LYS A 179 -13.31 -6.08 0.85
C LYS A 179 -14.33 -4.98 1.08
N ARG A 180 -13.83 -3.76 1.29
CA ARG A 180 -14.65 -2.55 1.45
C ARG A 180 -14.01 -1.40 0.69
N THR A 181 -14.87 -0.64 0.02
CA THR A 181 -14.47 0.56 -0.71
C THR A 181 -15.25 1.77 -0.22
N VAL A 182 -14.66 2.94 -0.45
CA VAL A 182 -15.30 4.26 -0.31
C VAL A 182 -15.25 4.98 -1.64
N ASN A 183 -16.10 5.98 -1.84
CA ASN A 183 -16.05 6.82 -3.03
C ASN A 183 -14.75 7.63 -3.04
N LEU A 184 -14.10 7.78 -4.19
CA LEU A 184 -13.01 8.74 -4.31
C LEU A 184 -13.61 10.16 -4.26
N PRO A 185 -13.08 11.12 -3.46
CA PRO A 185 -13.52 12.50 -3.53
C PRO A 185 -12.80 13.26 -4.66
N TYR A 186 -13.29 14.44 -5.02
CA TYR A 186 -12.59 15.39 -5.89
C TYR A 186 -11.29 15.88 -5.23
N GLY A 187 -11.33 16.07 -3.91
CA GLY A 187 -10.13 16.34 -3.12
C GLY A 187 -10.44 16.41 -1.63
N TYR A 188 -9.39 16.66 -0.85
CA TYR A 188 -9.47 16.77 0.60
C TYR A 188 -9.20 18.20 1.04
N LEU A 189 -9.94 18.66 2.05
CA LEU A 189 -9.73 19.93 2.72
C LEU A 189 -9.26 19.71 4.15
N ILE A 190 -8.30 20.51 4.61
CA ILE A 190 -7.85 20.53 6.00
C ILE A 190 -7.93 21.98 6.48
N SER A 191 -8.81 22.25 7.44
CA SER A 191 -9.10 23.63 7.89
C SER A 191 -7.97 24.24 8.71
N ALA A 192 -7.20 23.42 9.42
CA ALA A 192 -6.06 23.85 10.21
C ALA A 192 -4.75 23.55 9.45
N PRO A 193 -3.99 24.57 9.00
CA PRO A 193 -2.70 24.36 8.34
C PRO A 193 -1.63 23.95 9.37
N ASP A 194 -1.68 22.69 9.82
CA ASP A 194 -0.65 22.11 10.68
C ASP A 194 0.66 21.97 9.89
N PRO A 195 1.74 22.66 10.30
CA PRO A 195 3.04 22.57 9.64
C PRO A 195 3.55 21.12 9.53
N THR A 196 3.22 20.27 10.51
CA THR A 196 3.63 18.85 10.52
C THR A 196 2.94 18.06 9.41
N LEU A 197 1.63 18.25 9.24
CA LEU A 197 0.87 17.60 8.18
C LEU A 197 1.31 18.10 6.80
N ILE A 198 1.52 19.41 6.65
CA ILE A 198 2.02 20.00 5.40
C ILE A 198 3.36 19.35 5.02
N ASP A 199 4.32 19.33 5.94
CA ASP A 199 5.64 18.73 5.71
C ASP A 199 5.56 17.25 5.30
N ILE A 200 4.71 16.45 5.95
CA ILE A 200 4.51 15.03 5.60
C ILE A 200 3.93 14.86 4.20
N LEU A 201 2.86 15.59 3.87
CA LEU A 201 2.21 15.51 2.56
C LEU A 201 3.19 15.90 1.44
N LEU A 202 3.97 16.96 1.67
CA LEU A 202 5.00 17.44 0.77
C LEU A 202 6.18 16.47 0.62
N LYS A 203 6.61 15.81 1.70
CA LYS A 203 7.65 14.75 1.67
C LYS A 203 7.21 13.53 0.86
N HIS A 204 5.92 13.19 0.89
CA HIS A 204 5.37 12.18 0.01
C HIS A 204 5.32 12.64 -1.46
N GLY A 205 5.46 13.94 -1.73
CA GLY A 205 5.45 14.54 -3.06
C GLY A 205 4.06 14.92 -3.55
N LEU A 206 3.07 14.99 -2.66
CA LEU A 206 1.71 15.39 -3.02
C LEU A 206 1.66 16.85 -3.45
N LEU A 207 0.82 17.14 -4.44
CA LEU A 207 0.36 18.49 -4.71
C LEU A 207 -0.55 18.93 -3.55
N VAL A 208 -0.12 19.97 -2.85
CA VAL A 208 -0.87 20.63 -1.78
C VAL A 208 -1.04 22.10 -2.16
N GLU A 209 -2.27 22.58 -2.06
CA GLU A 209 -2.65 23.97 -2.32
C GLU A 209 -3.17 24.61 -1.04
N GLN A 210 -2.99 25.92 -0.91
CA GLN A 210 -3.46 26.71 0.21
C GLN A 210 -4.48 27.73 -0.29
N LEU A 211 -5.67 27.74 0.33
CA LEU A 211 -6.73 28.67 0.00
C LEU A 211 -6.31 30.12 0.30
N THR A 212 -6.51 31.04 -0.65
CA THR A 212 -6.19 32.47 -0.48
C THR A 212 -7.33 33.29 0.09
N ALA A 213 -8.56 32.77 0.01
CA ALA A 213 -9.77 33.38 0.53
C ALA A 213 -10.60 32.36 1.31
N GLY A 214 -11.39 32.84 2.26
CA GLY A 214 -12.34 32.00 2.99
C GLY A 214 -13.59 31.71 2.17
N LEU A 215 -14.14 30.51 2.27
CA LEU A 215 -15.37 30.11 1.60
C LEU A 215 -16.13 29.03 2.36
N THR A 216 -17.42 28.87 2.05
CA THR A 216 -18.26 27.80 2.57
C THR A 216 -18.53 26.79 1.47
N LEU A 217 -18.29 25.51 1.76
CA LEU A 217 -18.46 24.40 0.82
C LEU A 217 -19.33 23.32 1.46
N GLU A 218 -20.15 22.65 0.65
CA GLU A 218 -20.71 21.36 1.05
C GLU A 218 -19.63 20.28 0.95
N VAL A 219 -19.36 19.61 2.07
CA VAL A 219 -18.33 18.58 2.19
C VAL A 219 -18.89 17.37 2.92
N GLU A 220 -18.25 16.21 2.76
CA GLU A 220 -18.44 15.09 3.66
C GLU A 220 -17.49 15.22 4.86
N VAL A 221 -18.10 15.27 6.04
CA VAL A 221 -17.43 15.26 7.35
C VAL A 221 -17.44 13.84 7.88
N PHE A 222 -16.29 13.32 8.29
CA PHE A 222 -16.21 12.00 8.93
C PHE A 222 -16.37 12.13 10.45
N ARG A 223 -17.31 11.34 11.00
CA ARG A 223 -17.56 11.24 12.44
C ARG A 223 -17.09 9.89 12.97
N PRO A 224 -15.99 9.84 13.74
CA PRO A 224 -15.56 8.61 14.39
C PRO A 224 -16.63 8.10 15.36
N LYS A 225 -16.99 6.83 15.23
CA LYS A 225 -17.81 6.10 16.20
C LYS A 225 -16.97 5.19 17.09
N GLU A 226 -15.83 4.74 16.56
CA GLU A 226 -14.92 3.83 17.23
C GLU A 226 -13.49 4.18 16.84
N VAL A 227 -12.61 4.25 17.84
CA VAL A 227 -11.16 4.30 17.64
C VAL A 227 -10.53 3.23 18.53
N LYS A 228 -9.82 2.29 17.92
CA LYS A 228 -9.14 1.19 18.61
C LYS A 228 -7.63 1.28 18.38
N ALA A 229 -6.89 1.58 19.44
CA ALA A 229 -5.43 1.54 19.41
C ALA A 229 -4.90 0.11 19.60
N SER A 230 -3.78 -0.21 18.96
CA SER A 230 -3.11 -1.50 19.14
C SER A 230 -2.56 -1.68 20.57
N ASP A 231 -2.65 -2.90 21.09
CA ASP A 231 -2.15 -3.23 22.43
C ASP A 231 -0.63 -3.05 22.57
N ARG A 232 0.10 -3.33 21.49
CA ARG A 232 1.55 -3.22 21.41
C ARG A 232 1.95 -2.05 20.50
N PRO A 233 2.99 -1.29 20.87
CA PRO A 233 3.52 -0.27 19.99
C PRO A 233 4.24 -0.90 18.79
N PHE A 234 4.20 -0.21 17.67
CA PHE A 234 4.92 -0.52 16.44
C PHE A 234 5.71 0.72 16.02
N GLN A 235 7.05 0.63 16.03
CA GLN A 235 7.93 1.77 15.69
C GLN A 235 7.64 3.06 16.49
N GLY A 236 7.18 2.92 17.75
CA GLY A 236 6.83 4.05 18.62
C GLY A 236 5.37 4.51 18.51
N HIS A 237 4.57 3.92 17.64
CA HIS A 237 3.15 4.25 17.45
C HIS A 237 2.24 3.18 18.03
N ARG A 238 1.09 3.57 18.60
CA ARG A 238 -0.01 2.64 18.89
C ARG A 238 -1.01 2.78 17.76
N LEU A 239 -0.90 1.88 16.78
CA LEU A 239 -1.61 2.01 15.53
C LEU A 239 -3.11 2.01 15.76
N GLU A 240 -3.80 2.98 15.18
CA GLU A 240 -5.24 3.15 15.37
C GLU A 240 -6.05 2.55 14.24
N GLN A 241 -7.17 1.92 14.58
CA GLN A 241 -8.23 1.57 13.66
C GLN A 241 -9.44 2.43 13.97
N ILE A 242 -9.85 3.22 12.98
CA ILE A 242 -11.00 4.12 13.11
C ILE A 242 -12.16 3.55 12.31
N LYS A 243 -13.37 3.59 12.89
CA LYS A 243 -14.64 3.37 12.19
C LYS A 243 -15.58 4.53 12.45
N GLY A 244 -16.36 4.89 11.45
CA GLY A 244 -17.24 6.05 11.55
C GLY A 244 -18.23 6.16 10.42
N GLU A 245 -18.82 7.34 10.29
CA GLU A 245 -19.76 7.64 9.22
C GLU A 245 -19.49 9.00 8.60
N TYR A 246 -19.76 9.10 7.29
CA TYR A 246 -19.73 10.37 6.58
C TYR A 246 -21.08 11.05 6.67
N LYS A 247 -21.07 12.37 6.85
CA LYS A 247 -22.26 13.22 6.72
C LYS A 247 -21.96 14.44 5.87
N LYS A 248 -22.85 14.75 4.94
CA LYS A 248 -22.81 15.98 4.15
C LYS A 248 -23.18 17.18 5.03
N GLU A 249 -22.30 18.17 5.09
CA GLU A 249 -22.51 19.40 5.84
C GLU A 249 -21.84 20.58 5.13
N ALA A 250 -22.46 21.76 5.23
CA ALA A 250 -21.80 23.00 4.86
C ALA A 250 -20.74 23.36 5.92
N ARG A 251 -19.49 23.53 5.50
CA ARG A 251 -18.38 23.94 6.36
C ARG A 251 -17.66 25.16 5.78
N THR A 252 -17.32 26.09 6.66
CA THR A 252 -16.52 27.27 6.30
C THR A 252 -15.04 26.97 6.49
N PHE A 253 -14.28 27.21 5.44
CA PHE A 253 -12.83 27.07 5.40
C PHE A 253 -12.23 28.48 5.32
N PRO A 254 -11.44 28.92 6.31
CA PRO A 254 -10.76 30.20 6.25
C PRO A 254 -9.62 30.18 5.22
N ALA A 255 -9.17 31.37 4.82
CA ALA A 255 -7.90 31.51 4.10
C ALA A 255 -6.77 30.84 4.90
N GLY A 256 -5.87 30.16 4.21
CA GLY A 256 -4.82 29.35 4.81
C GLY A 256 -5.16 27.86 4.94
N SER A 257 -6.43 27.47 4.82
CA SER A 257 -6.84 26.06 4.76
C SER A 257 -6.18 25.34 3.58
N LEU A 258 -5.92 24.05 3.72
CA LEU A 258 -5.26 23.24 2.69
C LEU A 258 -6.27 22.55 1.80
N PHE A 259 -5.96 22.45 0.52
CA PHE A 259 -6.65 21.63 -0.46
C PHE A 259 -5.66 20.64 -1.10
N ILE A 260 -6.03 19.37 -1.10
CA ILE A 260 -5.26 18.28 -1.70
C ILE A 260 -6.12 17.64 -2.79
N PRO A 261 -5.92 17.99 -4.07
CA PRO A 261 -6.73 17.45 -5.15
C PRO A 261 -6.43 15.96 -5.38
N CYS A 262 -7.46 15.16 -5.68
CA CYS A 262 -7.26 13.77 -6.14
C CYS A 262 -6.78 13.72 -7.60
N ALA A 263 -6.99 14.79 -8.37
CA ALA A 263 -6.59 14.94 -9.77
C ALA A 263 -5.06 15.15 -9.95
N GLN A 264 -4.26 14.21 -9.46
CA GLN A 264 -2.80 14.22 -9.57
C GLN A 264 -2.28 12.78 -9.73
N PRO A 265 -1.06 12.54 -10.24
CA PRO A 265 -0.50 11.19 -10.36
C PRO A 265 -0.50 10.39 -9.05
N LEU A 266 -0.43 11.08 -7.91
CA LEU A 266 -0.42 10.51 -6.57
C LEU A 266 -1.81 10.54 -5.90
N GLY A 267 -2.91 10.69 -6.66
CA GLY A 267 -4.26 10.80 -6.12
C GLY A 267 -4.66 9.61 -5.24
N SER A 268 -4.30 8.38 -5.63
CA SER A 268 -4.51 7.19 -4.81
C SER A 268 -3.69 7.19 -3.51
N LEU A 269 -2.48 7.76 -3.52
CA LEU A 269 -1.69 7.95 -2.31
C LEU A 269 -2.30 9.01 -1.39
N ALA A 270 -2.80 10.12 -1.95
CA ALA A 270 -3.51 11.13 -1.17
C ALA A 270 -4.71 10.51 -0.46
N ALA A 271 -5.53 9.73 -1.17
CA ALA A 271 -6.64 8.99 -0.57
C ALA A 271 -6.18 8.01 0.51
N TYR A 272 -5.11 7.23 0.26
CA TYR A 272 -4.58 6.31 1.26
C TYR A 272 -4.14 7.01 2.55
N LEU A 273 -3.50 8.17 2.44
CA LEU A 273 -2.98 8.90 3.60
C LEU A 273 -4.10 9.62 4.38
N LEU A 274 -5.13 10.10 3.68
CA LEU A 274 -6.12 11.04 4.21
C LEU A 274 -7.47 10.42 4.53
N GLU A 275 -7.80 9.25 3.98
CA GLU A 275 -9.01 8.52 4.37
C GLU A 275 -8.85 7.94 5.80
N PRO A 276 -9.75 8.29 6.75
CA PRO A 276 -9.62 7.92 8.16
C PRO A 276 -9.69 6.42 8.40
N GLU A 277 -10.36 5.67 7.51
CA GLU A 277 -10.54 4.22 7.64
C GLU A 277 -9.56 3.41 6.78
N SER A 278 -8.57 4.05 6.15
CA SER A 278 -7.46 3.34 5.49
C SER A 278 -6.68 2.49 6.51
N ASP A 279 -6.10 1.37 6.07
CA ASP A 279 -5.41 0.42 6.96
C ASP A 279 -3.93 0.80 7.25
N ASP A 280 -3.45 1.91 6.70
CA ASP A 280 -2.07 2.40 6.90
C ASP A 280 -1.91 3.92 6.66
N GLY A 281 -2.99 4.70 6.73
CA GLY A 281 -2.97 6.15 6.52
C GLY A 281 -2.49 6.94 7.74
N LEU A 282 -2.49 8.27 7.64
CA LEU A 282 -1.96 9.15 8.69
C LEU A 282 -2.72 9.03 10.02
N ALA A 283 -4.01 8.69 9.98
CA ALA A 283 -4.81 8.38 11.16
C ALA A 283 -4.29 7.15 11.91
N VAL A 284 -3.98 6.07 11.17
CA VAL A 284 -3.39 4.84 11.74
C VAL A 284 -2.07 5.13 12.45
N TRP A 285 -1.30 6.09 11.95
CA TRP A 285 0.01 6.48 12.48
C TRP A 285 -0.03 7.64 13.49
N ASN A 286 -1.17 7.88 14.12
CA ASN A 286 -1.34 8.86 15.21
C ASN A 286 -1.14 10.34 14.83
N PHE A 287 -1.14 10.70 13.55
CA PHE A 287 -0.92 12.10 13.13
C PHE A 287 -2.12 13.00 13.40
N PHE A 288 -3.30 12.42 13.67
CA PHE A 288 -4.53 13.16 13.92
C PHE A 288 -5.03 13.10 15.37
N ASP A 289 -4.33 12.42 16.28
CA ASP A 289 -4.79 12.18 17.66
C ASP A 289 -5.13 13.48 18.40
N ARG A 290 -4.29 14.52 18.24
CA ARG A 290 -4.52 15.83 18.87
C ARG A 290 -5.84 16.49 18.46
N TYR A 291 -6.39 16.10 17.31
CA TYR A 291 -7.67 16.60 16.80
C TYR A 291 -8.81 15.67 17.19
N LEU A 292 -8.57 14.36 17.24
CA LEU A 292 -9.56 13.33 17.52
C LEU A 292 -9.94 13.21 19.00
N TYR A 293 -8.99 13.46 19.91
CA TYR A 293 -9.13 13.29 21.35
C TYR A 293 -9.21 14.64 22.08
N PRO A 294 -10.40 15.28 22.14
CA PRO A 294 -10.60 16.49 22.93
C PRO A 294 -10.46 16.22 24.44
N GLU A 295 -9.65 17.03 25.14
CA GLU A 295 -9.32 16.87 26.57
C GLU A 295 -10.54 16.81 27.50
N TRP A 296 -11.65 17.44 27.12
CA TRP A 296 -12.82 17.63 28.00
C TRP A 296 -14.12 17.05 27.45
N GLN A 297 -14.06 16.19 26.42
CA GLN A 297 -15.26 15.56 25.85
C GLN A 297 -15.15 14.05 25.86
N ARG A 298 -16.29 13.39 26.09
CA ARG A 298 -16.38 11.92 26.06
C ARG A 298 -16.44 11.35 24.64
N ASN A 299 -16.84 12.17 23.68
CA ASN A 299 -16.96 11.77 22.28
C ASN A 299 -15.74 12.23 21.49
N PHE A 300 -15.41 11.49 20.44
CA PHE A 300 -14.41 11.92 19.46
C PHE A 300 -14.89 13.18 18.73
N ALA A 301 -13.96 14.05 18.38
CA ALA A 301 -14.27 15.16 17.49
C ALA A 301 -14.47 14.66 16.05
N ASP A 302 -15.08 15.51 15.21
CA ASP A 302 -15.07 15.30 13.76
C ASP A 302 -13.61 15.17 13.27
N PHE A 303 -13.35 14.23 12.37
CA PHE A 303 -12.00 14.07 11.80
C PHE A 303 -11.61 15.33 11.00
N PRO A 304 -10.38 15.85 11.15
CA PRO A 304 -10.00 17.17 10.63
C PRO A 304 -9.70 17.19 9.13
N VAL A 305 -10.07 16.13 8.40
CA VAL A 305 -9.96 16.03 6.94
C VAL A 305 -11.36 15.88 6.36
N TYR A 306 -11.71 16.82 5.48
CA TYR A 306 -13.03 16.91 4.88
C TYR A 306 -12.96 16.50 3.42
N ARG A 307 -13.96 15.76 2.94
CA ARG A 307 -14.00 15.28 1.54
C ARG A 307 -14.86 16.22 0.71
N LEU A 308 -14.25 16.87 -0.27
CA LEU A 308 -14.96 17.61 -1.30
C LEU A 308 -15.29 16.64 -2.43
N LEU A 309 -16.57 16.37 -2.67
CA LEU A 309 -16.99 15.36 -3.64
C LEU A 309 -17.07 15.89 -5.06
N GLU A 310 -17.53 17.13 -5.21
CA GLU A 310 -17.81 17.76 -6.50
C GLU A 310 -16.75 18.80 -6.85
N PRO A 311 -16.44 18.99 -8.14
CA PRO A 311 -15.55 20.06 -8.58
C PRO A 311 -16.07 21.44 -8.18
N VAL A 312 -15.18 22.28 -7.67
CA VAL A 312 -15.47 23.69 -7.36
C VAL A 312 -14.28 24.56 -7.72
N ASN A 313 -14.52 25.80 -8.09
CA ASN A 313 -13.45 26.75 -8.34
C ASN A 313 -12.90 27.25 -7.00
N LEU A 314 -11.64 26.96 -6.72
CA LEU A 314 -10.95 27.35 -5.49
C LEU A 314 -9.88 28.38 -5.80
N GLU A 315 -9.92 29.52 -5.10
CA GLU A 315 -8.79 30.45 -5.10
C GLU A 315 -7.71 29.89 -4.17
N ALA A 316 -6.69 29.26 -4.76
CA ALA A 316 -5.64 28.58 -4.02
C ALA A 316 -4.27 28.74 -4.68
N LEU A 317 -3.21 28.70 -3.85
CA LEU A 317 -1.82 28.74 -4.29
C LEU A 317 -1.13 27.43 -3.92
N ARG A 318 -0.40 26.86 -4.87
CA ARG A 318 0.43 25.68 -4.63
C ARG A 318 1.52 25.98 -3.58
N ILE A 319 1.60 25.15 -2.55
CA ILE A 319 2.70 25.16 -1.59
C ILE A 319 3.91 24.49 -2.27
N LYS A 320 5.07 25.15 -2.22
CA LYS A 320 6.33 24.63 -2.75
C LYS A 320 7.19 24.08 -1.62
N ASN A 321 7.93 23.01 -1.91
CA ASN A 321 9.05 22.55 -1.09
C ASN A 321 10.22 23.54 -1.16
#